data_AF-A0A2G2K2E2-F1
#
_entry.id   AF-A0A2G2K2E2-F1
#
_cell.length_a   1.000
_cell.length_b   1.000
_cell.length_c   1.000
_cell.angle_alpha   90.00
_cell.angle_beta   90.00
_cell.angle_gamma   90.00
#
_symmetry.space_group_name_H-M   'P 1'
#
loop_
_entity.id
_entity.type
_entity.pdbx_description
1 polymer ?
#
loop_
_entity_poly.entity_id
_entity_poly.type
_entity_poly.pdbx_seq_one_letter_code
_entity_poly.pdbx_strand_id
1 'polypeptide(L)'
;MASAKKVFCSSAPGATWANLLVNTAGSGGARHADGSPESLLMLACELSDPSVTFDDSWWKPMGMRGSVSYLVHFNNTLIPYENQIGDPGEFLLNEWQTRWIPQYAATFLGAAEAAYDYTLSHIKSQKRENDPFVQHRIAKMVLNIKSAHMWLDHVARLWEEGNIIEAKSAGNMVRYQVEQLATDTVNHAVHTCGARGLIQPSSLERIVRDLTLYTRHDNDDQLLATIGKSVFGEQHDCSFFNP
;
A
#
# COMPACT_ATOMS: atom_id res chain seq x y z
N MET A 1 -5.87 16.75 24.16
CA MET A 1 -7.04 15.85 24.11
C MET A 1 -7.45 15.69 22.66
N ALA A 2 -7.55 14.46 22.16
CA ALA A 2 -7.93 14.15 20.79
C ALA A 2 -9.32 13.47 20.78
N SER A 3 -10.20 13.95 19.90
CA SER A 3 -11.51 13.35 19.67
C SER A 3 -11.69 13.13 18.17
N ALA A 4 -11.71 11.87 17.75
CA ALA A 4 -11.69 11.51 16.34
C ALA A 4 -12.24 10.12 16.07
N LYS A 5 -12.64 9.89 14.82
CA LYS A 5 -12.94 8.59 14.25
C LYS A 5 -12.03 8.37 13.05
N LYS A 6 -11.18 7.34 13.08
CA LYS A 6 -10.30 6.97 11.97
C LYS A 6 -10.74 5.65 11.35
N VAL A 7 -10.92 5.67 10.03
CA VAL A 7 -11.15 4.49 9.19
C VAL A 7 -9.83 3.91 8.65
N PHE A 8 -9.85 2.61 8.34
CA PHE A 8 -8.72 1.86 7.76
C PHE A 8 -7.49 1.77 8.68
N CYS A 9 -7.69 1.48 9.96
CA CYS A 9 -6.58 1.31 10.90
C CYS A 9 -6.08 -0.15 10.88
N SER A 10 -5.19 -0.47 9.94
CA SER A 10 -4.61 -1.82 9.80
C SER A 10 -3.88 -2.26 11.07
N SER A 11 -4.11 -3.51 11.48
CA SER A 11 -3.55 -4.13 12.68
C SER A 11 -3.98 -3.48 14.01
N ALA A 12 -4.98 -2.60 13.98
CA ALA A 12 -5.39 -1.79 15.14
C ALA A 12 -5.58 -2.57 16.45
N PRO A 13 -6.35 -3.68 16.50
CA PRO A 13 -6.54 -4.41 17.77
C PRO A 13 -5.31 -5.21 18.21
N GLY A 14 -4.31 -5.39 17.35
CA GLY A 14 -3.09 -6.13 17.66
C GLY A 14 -1.89 -5.23 18.00
N ALA A 15 -2.00 -3.92 17.78
CA ALA A 15 -0.93 -2.96 18.02
C ALA A 15 -1.02 -2.35 19.42
N THR A 16 0.12 -2.07 20.04
CA THR A 16 0.20 -1.33 21.32
C THR A 16 0.24 0.18 21.09
N TRP A 17 0.87 0.61 20.00
CA TRP A 17 1.05 2.01 19.64
C TRP A 17 0.58 2.26 18.21
N ALA A 18 0.01 3.45 17.98
CA ALA A 18 -0.32 3.95 16.66
C ALA A 18 0.41 5.27 16.38
N ASN A 19 0.86 5.42 15.14
CA ASN A 19 1.26 6.72 14.60
C ASN A 19 0.01 7.42 14.06
N LEU A 20 -0.29 8.59 14.62
CA LEU A 20 -1.43 9.41 14.23
C LEU A 20 -0.94 10.67 13.53
N LEU A 21 -1.45 10.91 12.33
CA LEU A 21 -1.32 12.20 11.67
C LEU A 21 -2.57 13.03 11.99
N VAL A 22 -2.40 14.05 12.84
CA VAL A 22 -3.49 14.83 13.44
C VAL A 22 -3.44 16.27 12.93
N ASN A 23 -4.57 16.75 12.42
CA ASN A 23 -4.75 18.18 12.10
C ASN A 23 -5.27 18.93 13.34
N THR A 24 -4.54 19.93 13.78
CA THR A 24 -4.91 20.78 14.92
C THR A 24 -5.81 21.96 14.53
N ALA A 25 -5.90 22.30 13.23
CA ALA A 25 -6.69 23.43 12.74
C ALA A 25 -8.19 23.13 12.64
N GLY A 26 -8.62 21.87 12.68
CA GLY A 26 -10.04 21.52 12.61
C GLY A 26 -10.31 20.06 12.32
N SER A 27 -11.60 19.73 12.18
CA SER A 27 -12.04 18.39 11.79
C SER A 27 -11.75 18.12 10.32
N GLY A 28 -11.27 16.92 10.01
CA GLY A 28 -10.94 16.50 8.66
C GLY A 28 -9.68 15.64 8.62
N GLY A 29 -9.46 14.93 7.51
CA GLY A 29 -8.19 14.26 7.27
C GLY A 29 -7.08 15.29 7.00
N ALA A 30 -5.82 14.92 7.26
CA ALA A 30 -4.67 15.77 7.00
C ALA A 30 -4.60 16.31 5.54
N ARG A 31 -5.19 15.59 4.59
CA ARG A 31 -5.29 15.94 3.16
C ARG A 31 -6.39 16.96 2.81
N HIS A 32 -7.22 17.35 3.78
CA HIS A 32 -8.30 18.33 3.61
C HIS A 32 -8.08 19.57 4.49
N ALA A 33 -6.87 19.74 5.02
CA ALA A 33 -6.53 20.89 5.82
C ALA A 33 -6.21 22.07 4.88
N ASP A 34 -7.13 23.03 4.76
CA ASP A 34 -6.86 24.34 4.13
C ASP A 34 -5.90 25.21 4.98
N GLY A 35 -5.26 24.62 5.99
CA GLY A 35 -4.43 25.27 6.99
C GLY A 35 -2.93 25.16 6.68
N SER A 36 -2.13 25.87 7.48
CA SER A 36 -0.67 25.81 7.42
C SER A 36 -0.16 24.38 7.61
N PRO A 37 0.89 23.93 6.89
CA PRO A 37 1.51 22.62 7.12
C PRO A 37 1.85 22.35 8.60
N GLU A 38 2.24 23.39 9.35
CA GLU A 38 2.55 23.30 10.78
C GLU A 38 1.33 22.97 11.67
N SER A 39 0.11 22.99 11.13
CA SER A 39 -1.09 22.50 11.83
C SER A 39 -1.17 20.97 11.90
N LEU A 40 -0.32 20.25 11.14
CA LEU A 40 -0.24 18.80 11.15
C LEU A 40 0.80 18.31 12.17
N LEU A 41 0.37 17.45 13.08
CA LEU A 41 1.25 16.80 14.04
C LEU A 41 1.32 15.30 13.74
N MET A 42 2.52 14.72 13.83
CA MET A 42 2.70 13.27 13.94
C MET A 42 2.80 12.93 15.43
N LEU A 43 1.93 12.05 15.91
CA LEU A 43 1.84 11.68 17.32
C LEU A 43 1.92 10.16 17.50
N ALA A 44 2.66 9.71 18.50
CA ALA A 44 2.57 8.33 19.00
C ALA A 44 1.44 8.23 20.03
N CYS A 45 0.45 7.40 19.78
CA CYS A 45 -0.67 7.16 20.69
C CYS A 45 -0.62 5.73 21.22
N GLU A 46 -0.65 5.59 22.54
CA GLU A 46 -0.85 4.29 23.18
C GLU A 46 -2.30 3.85 22.96
N LEU A 47 -2.49 2.64 22.44
CA LEU A 47 -3.80 2.10 22.09
C LEU A 47 -4.48 1.36 23.26
N SER A 48 -3.76 1.12 24.36
CA SER A 48 -4.30 0.55 25.61
C SER A 48 -5.17 1.52 26.39
N ASP A 49 -5.15 2.82 26.07
CA ASP A 49 -5.91 3.83 26.79
C ASP A 49 -7.43 3.52 26.72
N PRO A 50 -8.17 3.50 27.85
CA PRO A 50 -9.60 3.19 27.86
C PRO A 50 -10.49 4.12 27.03
N SER A 51 -10.00 5.31 26.69
CA SER A 51 -10.67 6.26 25.79
C SER A 51 -10.55 5.89 24.32
N VAL A 52 -9.71 4.91 23.98
CA VAL A 52 -9.54 4.36 22.63
C VAL A 52 -10.36 3.08 22.50
N THR A 53 -11.20 3.00 21.48
CA THR A 53 -12.04 1.83 21.22
C THR A 53 -12.02 1.42 19.76
N PHE A 54 -12.19 0.13 19.51
CA PHE A 54 -12.13 -0.48 18.18
C PHE A 54 -13.53 -0.95 17.75
N ASP A 55 -13.89 -0.69 16.50
CA ASP A 55 -15.14 -1.16 15.89
C ASP A 55 -14.82 -1.97 14.63
N ASP A 56 -15.14 -3.27 14.68
CA ASP A 56 -14.93 -4.23 13.61
C ASP A 56 -16.13 -4.38 12.66
N SER A 57 -17.27 -3.76 12.99
CA SER A 57 -18.57 -4.02 12.36
C SER A 57 -18.60 -3.64 10.87
N TRP A 58 -17.78 -2.66 10.50
CA TRP A 58 -17.61 -2.16 9.13
C TRP A 58 -16.57 -2.96 8.32
N TRP A 59 -15.58 -3.61 8.96
CA TRP A 59 -14.50 -4.30 8.23
C TRP A 59 -14.92 -5.67 7.72
N LYS A 60 -15.67 -5.66 6.61
CA LYS A 60 -16.12 -6.86 5.88
C LYS A 60 -15.63 -6.82 4.42
N PRO A 61 -14.31 -6.70 4.19
CA PRO A 61 -13.80 -6.49 2.84
C PRO A 61 -13.85 -7.78 2.01
N MET A 62 -13.78 -7.62 0.69
CA MET A 62 -13.62 -8.79 -0.20
C MET A 62 -12.29 -9.51 0.04
N GLY A 63 -11.18 -8.78 0.17
CA GLY A 63 -9.83 -9.27 0.43
C GLY A 63 -9.17 -8.55 1.60
N MET A 64 -7.88 -8.79 1.83
CA MET A 64 -7.11 -8.24 2.95
C MET A 64 -7.77 -8.46 4.32
N ARG A 65 -8.60 -9.50 4.47
CA ARG A 65 -9.40 -9.69 5.69
C ARG A 65 -8.52 -9.73 6.95
N GLY A 66 -7.34 -10.33 6.83
CA GLY A 66 -6.34 -10.45 7.89
C GLY A 66 -5.54 -9.18 8.19
N SER A 67 -5.74 -8.07 7.47
CA SER A 67 -5.15 -6.78 7.88
C SER A 67 -5.90 -6.13 9.03
N VAL A 68 -7.11 -6.61 9.34
CA VAL A 68 -7.89 -6.19 10.52
C VAL A 68 -8.00 -4.66 10.61
N SER A 69 -8.33 -4.02 9.47
CA SER A 69 -8.23 -2.56 9.29
C SER A 69 -9.40 -1.79 9.91
N TYR A 70 -9.68 -2.02 11.18
CA TYR A 70 -10.88 -1.57 11.90
C TYR A 70 -11.03 -0.05 11.99
N LEU A 71 -12.22 0.35 12.41
CA LEU A 71 -12.48 1.70 12.90
C LEU A 71 -11.83 1.87 14.27
N VAL A 72 -11.19 3.01 14.49
CA VAL A 72 -10.66 3.42 15.80
C VAL A 72 -11.32 4.72 16.21
N HIS A 73 -11.87 4.71 17.43
CA HIS A 73 -12.50 5.86 18.06
C HIS A 73 -11.59 6.36 19.18
N PHE A 74 -11.28 7.65 19.13
CA PHE A 74 -10.58 8.38 20.18
C PHE A 74 -11.61 9.29 20.85
N ASN A 75 -11.90 9.08 22.14
CA ASN A 75 -12.90 9.84 22.87
C ASN A 75 -12.25 10.69 23.96
N ASN A 76 -11.89 11.92 23.63
CA ASN A 76 -11.14 12.82 24.50
C ASN A 76 -9.85 12.14 25.03
N THR A 77 -9.15 11.43 24.16
CA THR A 77 -7.92 10.71 24.49
C THR A 77 -6.79 11.69 24.77
N LEU A 78 -6.12 11.56 25.91
CA LEU A 78 -4.95 12.36 26.25
C LEU A 78 -3.72 11.77 25.56
N ILE A 79 -3.10 12.53 24.66
CA ILE A 79 -1.79 12.18 24.09
C ILE A 79 -0.78 13.15 24.71
N PRO A 80 0.23 12.66 25.46
CA PRO A 80 1.27 13.49 26.04
C PRO A 80 2.05 14.27 24.98
N TYR A 81 2.54 15.46 25.33
CA TYR A 81 3.30 16.31 24.39
C TYR A 81 4.62 15.65 23.98
N GLU A 82 5.26 14.94 24.90
CA GLU A 82 6.48 14.17 24.66
C GLU A 82 6.32 13.03 23.65
N ASN A 83 5.08 12.64 23.31
CA ASN A 83 4.80 11.63 22.30
C ASN A 83 4.70 12.22 20.88
N GLN A 84 4.96 13.52 20.71
CA GLN A 84 5.10 14.11 19.39
C GLN A 84 6.35 13.58 18.68
N ILE A 85 6.19 13.18 17.42
CA ILE A 85 7.27 12.70 16.56
C ILE A 85 7.65 13.83 15.60
N GLY A 86 8.85 14.37 15.76
CA GLY A 86 9.35 15.46 14.92
C GLY A 86 8.67 16.81 15.19
N ASP A 87 8.98 17.78 14.35
CA ASP A 87 8.40 19.13 14.44
C ASP A 87 7.01 19.21 13.79
N PRO A 88 6.18 20.20 14.17
CA PRO A 88 4.90 20.43 13.50
C PRO A 88 5.08 20.62 11.99
N GLY A 89 4.29 19.90 11.20
CA GLY A 89 4.34 19.90 9.73
C GLY A 89 5.48 19.11 9.11
N GLU A 90 6.44 18.61 9.90
CA GLU A 90 7.66 18.00 9.38
C GLU A 90 7.39 16.79 8.48
N PHE A 91 6.41 15.95 8.84
CA PHE A 91 6.03 14.77 8.04
C PHE A 91 5.70 15.14 6.58
N LEU A 92 4.99 16.26 6.40
CA LEU A 92 4.58 16.80 5.11
C LEU A 92 5.72 17.55 4.42
N LEU A 93 6.32 18.52 5.11
CA LEU A 93 7.33 19.42 4.56
C LEU A 93 8.58 18.68 4.07
N ASN A 94 8.94 17.59 4.74
CA ASN A 94 10.07 16.75 4.36
C ASN A 94 9.68 15.56 3.45
N GLU A 95 8.41 15.51 3.02
CA GLU A 95 7.85 14.48 2.14
C GLU A 95 8.11 13.05 2.63
N TRP A 96 8.03 12.83 3.95
CA TRP A 96 8.42 11.55 4.58
C TRP A 96 7.65 10.35 4.04
N GLN A 97 6.40 10.56 3.58
CA GLN A 97 5.59 9.52 2.92
C GLN A 97 6.31 8.90 1.72
N THR A 98 7.14 9.65 0.98
CA THR A 98 7.86 9.14 -0.21
C THR A 98 8.76 7.96 0.09
N ARG A 99 9.30 7.87 1.32
CA ARG A 99 10.13 6.75 1.78
C ARG A 99 9.32 5.48 2.02
N TRP A 100 8.01 5.62 2.24
CA TRP A 100 7.09 4.52 2.50
C TRP A 100 6.51 3.91 1.22
N ILE A 101 6.31 4.72 0.18
CA ILE A 101 5.68 4.32 -1.10
C ILE A 101 6.21 3.01 -1.69
N PRO A 102 7.53 2.74 -1.73
CA PRO A 102 8.06 1.52 -2.35
C PRO A 102 7.54 0.21 -1.74
N GLN A 103 7.05 0.24 -0.49
CA GLN A 103 6.52 -0.97 0.15
C GLN A 103 5.28 -1.53 -0.54
N TYR A 104 4.46 -0.66 -1.17
CA TYR A 104 3.22 -1.09 -1.82
C TYR A 104 3.57 -1.98 -3.01
N ALA A 105 4.56 -1.54 -3.81
CA ALA A 105 5.12 -2.34 -4.90
C ALA A 105 5.69 -3.67 -4.39
N ALA A 106 6.44 -3.68 -3.29
CA ALA A 106 6.97 -4.91 -2.71
C ALA A 106 5.84 -5.89 -2.32
N THR A 107 4.73 -5.39 -1.78
CA THR A 107 3.57 -6.22 -1.42
C THR A 107 2.84 -6.75 -2.66
N PHE A 108 2.67 -5.93 -3.71
CA PHE A 108 2.11 -6.37 -4.99
C PHE A 108 2.97 -7.47 -5.64
N LEU A 109 4.29 -7.32 -5.59
CA LEU A 109 5.23 -8.33 -6.06
C LEU A 109 5.04 -9.66 -5.31
N GLY A 110 4.92 -9.63 -3.97
CA GLY A 110 4.65 -10.83 -3.19
C GLY A 110 3.35 -11.54 -3.61
N ALA A 111 2.30 -10.79 -3.96
CA ALA A 111 1.07 -11.38 -4.51
C ALA A 111 1.30 -12.04 -5.88
N ALA A 112 2.10 -11.41 -6.75
CA ALA A 112 2.47 -11.94 -8.07
C ALA A 112 3.27 -13.26 -7.95
N GLU A 113 4.26 -13.29 -7.06
CA GLU A 113 5.08 -14.47 -6.78
C GLU A 113 4.24 -15.61 -6.20
N ALA A 114 3.39 -15.32 -5.22
CA ALA A 114 2.49 -16.32 -4.63
C ALA A 114 1.53 -16.92 -5.68
N ALA A 115 1.02 -16.10 -6.61
CA ALA A 115 0.18 -16.58 -7.70
C ALA A 115 0.96 -17.46 -8.68
N TYR A 116 2.18 -17.07 -9.01
CA TYR A 116 3.10 -17.86 -9.84
C TYR A 116 3.41 -19.23 -9.24
N ASP A 117 3.78 -19.28 -7.97
CA ASP A 117 4.12 -20.53 -7.28
C ASP A 117 2.92 -21.47 -7.18
N TYR A 118 1.74 -20.91 -6.88
CA TYR A 118 0.48 -21.65 -6.92
C TYR A 118 0.23 -22.24 -8.31
N THR A 119 0.35 -21.42 -9.36
CA THR A 119 0.11 -21.85 -10.75
C THR A 119 1.09 -22.93 -11.19
N LEU A 120 2.38 -22.78 -10.88
CA LEU A 120 3.40 -23.77 -11.22
C LEU A 120 3.10 -25.12 -10.56
N SER A 121 2.76 -25.09 -9.27
CA SER A 121 2.38 -26.29 -8.51
C SER A 121 1.12 -26.94 -9.07
N HIS A 122 0.11 -26.14 -9.40
CA HIS A 122 -1.14 -26.60 -9.98
C HIS A 122 -0.91 -27.29 -11.34
N ILE A 123 -0.16 -26.67 -12.25
CA ILE A 123 0.13 -27.23 -13.58
C ILE A 123 0.91 -28.53 -13.49
N LYS A 124 1.91 -28.62 -12.59
CA LYS A 124 2.67 -29.85 -12.36
C LYS A 124 1.76 -31.00 -11.88
N SER A 125 0.81 -30.71 -10.99
CA SER A 125 -0.16 -31.71 -10.54
C SER A 125 -1.04 -32.27 -11.67
N GLN A 126 -1.26 -31.47 -12.73
CA GLN A 126 -2.07 -31.83 -13.89
C GLN A 126 -1.25 -32.40 -15.06
N LYS A 127 0.08 -32.46 -14.93
CA LYS A 127 1.00 -32.89 -16.00
C LYS A 127 0.83 -32.09 -17.30
N ARG A 128 0.64 -30.77 -17.18
CA ARG A 128 0.37 -29.84 -18.29
C ARG A 128 1.59 -28.96 -18.65
N GLU A 129 2.79 -29.32 -18.21
CA GLU A 129 4.01 -28.53 -18.39
C GLU A 129 4.44 -28.39 -19.85
N ASN A 130 4.04 -29.35 -20.70
CA ASN A 130 4.36 -29.38 -22.13
C ASN A 130 3.31 -28.65 -23.00
N ASP A 131 2.25 -28.10 -22.40
CA ASP A 131 1.25 -27.31 -23.13
C ASP A 131 1.86 -25.95 -23.50
N PRO A 132 2.01 -25.61 -24.79
CA PRO A 132 2.65 -24.36 -25.22
C PRO A 132 1.90 -23.11 -24.72
N PHE A 133 0.57 -23.18 -24.55
CA PHE A 133 -0.20 -22.06 -24.03
C PHE A 133 0.00 -21.86 -22.52
N VAL A 134 0.31 -22.93 -21.79
CA VAL A 134 0.71 -22.85 -20.38
C VAL A 134 2.11 -22.25 -20.29
N GLN A 135 3.05 -22.74 -21.10
CA GLN A 135 4.43 -22.23 -21.13
C GLN A 135 4.47 -20.73 -21.46
N HIS A 136 3.67 -20.26 -22.42
CA HIS A 136 3.56 -18.82 -22.73
C HIS A 136 3.09 -17.98 -21.53
N ARG A 137 2.06 -18.44 -20.81
CA ARG A 137 1.56 -17.71 -19.62
C ARG A 137 2.57 -17.72 -18.49
N ILE A 138 3.20 -18.86 -18.23
CA ILE A 138 4.29 -18.98 -17.26
C ILE A 138 5.43 -18.02 -17.60
N ALA A 139 5.84 -17.94 -18.87
CA ALA A 139 6.86 -17.00 -19.31
C ALA A 139 6.47 -15.54 -19.07
N LYS A 140 5.20 -15.16 -19.36
CA LYS A 140 4.68 -13.81 -19.06
C LYS A 140 4.76 -13.47 -17.57
N MET A 141 4.31 -14.39 -16.71
CA MET A 141 4.39 -14.23 -15.26
C MET A 141 5.84 -14.03 -14.77
N VAL A 142 6.78 -14.84 -15.27
CA VAL A 142 8.22 -14.71 -14.93
C VAL A 142 8.77 -13.37 -15.37
N LEU A 143 8.48 -12.92 -16.60
CA LEU A 143 8.95 -11.63 -17.10
C LEU A 143 8.42 -10.46 -16.26
N ASN A 144 7.14 -10.52 -15.87
CA ASN A 144 6.52 -9.51 -15.02
C ASN A 144 7.19 -9.47 -13.63
N ILE A 145 7.36 -10.63 -12.99
CA ILE A 145 8.02 -10.75 -11.68
C ILE A 145 9.47 -10.22 -11.74
N LYS A 146 10.25 -10.63 -12.75
CA LYS A 146 11.64 -10.16 -12.92
C LYS A 146 11.72 -8.66 -13.15
N SER A 147 10.79 -8.11 -13.95
CA SER A 147 10.72 -6.66 -14.17
C SER A 147 10.39 -5.92 -12.86
N ALA A 148 9.48 -6.45 -12.04
CA ALA A 148 9.13 -5.86 -10.76
C ALA A 148 10.30 -5.86 -9.76
N HIS A 149 11.05 -6.96 -9.67
CA HIS A 149 12.31 -7.02 -8.89
C HIS A 149 13.30 -5.96 -9.35
N MET A 150 13.55 -5.85 -10.66
CA MET A 150 14.49 -4.85 -11.20
C MET A 150 14.09 -3.41 -10.86
N TRP A 151 12.79 -3.10 -10.88
CA TRP A 151 12.28 -1.79 -10.47
C TRP A 151 12.50 -1.51 -8.99
N LEU A 152 12.17 -2.46 -8.11
CA LEU A 152 12.36 -2.31 -6.67
C LEU A 152 13.84 -2.19 -6.30
N ASP A 153 14.70 -3.00 -6.92
CA ASP A 153 16.15 -2.94 -6.72
C ASP A 153 16.72 -1.58 -7.16
N HIS A 154 16.20 -1.00 -8.24
CA HIS A 154 16.60 0.33 -8.69
C HIS A 154 16.22 1.40 -7.67
N VAL A 155 14.98 1.39 -7.17
CA VAL A 155 14.54 2.36 -6.15
C VAL A 155 15.32 2.20 -4.86
N ALA A 156 15.59 0.97 -4.42
CA ALA A 156 16.40 0.71 -3.23
C ALA A 156 17.81 1.31 -3.37
N ARG A 157 18.49 1.08 -4.50
CA ARG A 157 19.82 1.66 -4.76
C ARG A 157 19.82 3.19 -4.72
N LEU A 158 18.80 3.84 -5.30
CA LEU A 158 18.69 5.30 -5.27
C LEU A 158 18.59 5.84 -3.84
N TRP A 159 17.87 5.16 -2.95
CA TRP A 159 17.82 5.51 -1.53
C TRP A 159 19.15 5.27 -0.82
N GLU A 160 19.82 4.15 -1.08
CA GLU A 160 21.12 3.80 -0.48
C GLU A 160 22.25 4.76 -0.90
N GLU A 161 22.26 5.18 -2.16
CA GLU A 161 23.24 6.11 -2.73
C GLU A 161 22.97 7.57 -2.34
N GLY A 162 21.86 7.85 -1.65
CA GLY A 162 21.48 9.20 -1.24
C GLY A 162 20.95 10.07 -2.39
N ASN A 163 20.55 9.48 -3.52
CA ASN A 163 19.92 10.20 -4.63
C ASN A 163 18.43 10.45 -4.35
N ILE A 164 18.15 11.27 -3.33
CA ILE A 164 16.81 11.42 -2.74
C ILE A 164 15.77 11.91 -3.75
N ILE A 165 16.12 12.86 -4.62
CA ILE A 165 15.16 13.42 -5.59
C ILE A 165 14.72 12.35 -6.59
N GLU A 166 15.68 11.60 -7.15
CA GLU A 166 15.36 10.52 -8.09
C GLU A 166 14.66 9.36 -7.38
N ALA A 167 15.06 9.02 -6.15
CA ALA A 167 14.42 7.97 -5.35
C ALA A 167 12.93 8.25 -5.09
N LYS A 168 12.57 9.51 -4.81
CA LYS A 168 11.17 9.95 -4.65
C LYS A 168 10.37 9.78 -5.93
N SER A 169 10.91 10.22 -7.06
CA SER A 169 10.27 10.10 -8.38
C SER A 169 10.11 8.63 -8.80
N ALA A 170 11.18 7.84 -8.67
CA ALA A 170 11.17 6.42 -8.98
C ALA A 170 10.26 5.62 -8.05
N GLY A 171 10.09 6.05 -6.79
CA GLY A 171 9.12 5.50 -5.83
C GLY A 171 7.68 5.53 -6.35
N ASN A 172 7.29 6.63 -6.98
CA ASN A 172 5.99 6.76 -7.63
C ASN A 172 5.85 5.84 -8.85
N MET A 173 6.88 5.81 -9.70
CA MET A 173 6.88 4.94 -10.88
C MET A 173 6.80 3.46 -10.51
N VAL A 174 7.58 3.01 -9.52
CA VAL A 174 7.59 1.60 -9.11
C VAL A 174 6.26 1.17 -8.50
N ARG A 175 5.60 2.03 -7.70
CA ARG A 175 4.28 1.72 -7.12
C ARG A 175 3.26 1.45 -8.22
N TYR A 176 3.19 2.31 -9.25
CA TYR A 176 2.26 2.10 -10.36
C TYR A 176 2.65 0.88 -11.20
N GLN A 177 3.91 0.81 -11.62
CA GLN A 177 4.35 -0.18 -12.59
C GLN A 177 4.25 -1.59 -12.02
N VAL A 178 4.62 -1.80 -10.76
CA VAL A 178 4.56 -3.13 -10.13
C VAL A 178 3.13 -3.57 -9.87
N GLU A 179 2.20 -2.65 -9.60
CA GLU A 179 0.77 -2.97 -9.55
C GLU A 179 0.28 -3.56 -10.88
N GLN A 180 0.62 -2.95 -12.01
CA GLN A 180 0.20 -3.43 -13.33
C GLN A 180 0.79 -4.81 -13.63
N LEU A 181 2.09 -5.00 -13.34
CA LEU A 181 2.78 -6.28 -13.52
C LEU A 181 2.20 -7.38 -12.64
N ALA A 182 1.87 -7.06 -11.38
CA ALA A 182 1.29 -8.01 -10.44
C ALA A 182 -0.14 -8.40 -10.85
N THR A 183 -0.95 -7.42 -11.24
CA THR A 183 -2.34 -7.65 -11.68
C THR A 183 -2.37 -8.53 -12.94
N ASP A 184 -1.52 -8.25 -13.93
CA ASP A 184 -1.39 -9.07 -15.13
C ASP A 184 -0.88 -10.49 -14.82
N THR A 185 0.08 -10.62 -13.90
CA THR A 185 0.57 -11.92 -13.42
C THR A 185 -0.55 -12.75 -12.79
N VAL A 186 -1.34 -12.15 -11.89
CA VAL A 186 -2.49 -12.82 -11.27
C VAL A 186 -3.55 -13.19 -12.30
N ASN A 187 -3.81 -12.36 -13.31
CA ASN A 187 -4.72 -12.69 -14.41
C ASN A 187 -4.24 -13.90 -15.22
N HIS A 188 -2.93 -13.96 -15.52
CA HIS A 188 -2.34 -15.15 -16.15
C HIS A 188 -2.45 -16.40 -15.29
N ALA A 189 -2.28 -16.28 -13.96
CA ALA A 189 -2.48 -17.38 -13.02
C ALA A 189 -3.93 -17.91 -13.08
N VAL A 190 -4.92 -17.03 -13.03
CA VAL A 190 -6.34 -17.38 -13.11
C VAL A 190 -6.68 -18.07 -14.43
N HIS A 191 -6.22 -17.53 -15.57
CA HIS A 191 -6.45 -18.16 -16.88
C HIS A 191 -5.78 -19.53 -17.01
N THR A 192 -4.65 -19.75 -16.34
CA THR A 192 -3.90 -21.00 -16.40
C THR A 192 -4.53 -22.09 -15.53
N CYS A 193 -4.96 -21.72 -14.32
CA CYS A 193 -5.58 -22.63 -13.33
C CYS A 193 -7.09 -22.86 -13.55
N GLY A 194 -7.76 -21.95 -14.27
CA GLY A 194 -9.19 -22.02 -14.54
C GLY A 194 -10.08 -21.76 -13.32
N ALA A 195 -11.39 -21.91 -13.52
CA ALA A 195 -12.41 -21.51 -12.55
C ALA A 195 -12.27 -22.16 -11.16
N ARG A 196 -11.72 -23.38 -11.07
CA ARG A 196 -11.48 -24.06 -9.79
C ARG A 196 -10.52 -23.30 -8.88
N GLY A 197 -9.57 -22.56 -9.47
CA GLY A 197 -8.66 -21.69 -8.72
C GLY A 197 -9.36 -20.51 -8.05
N LEU A 198 -10.57 -20.16 -8.48
CA LEU A 198 -11.39 -19.07 -7.94
C LEU A 198 -12.40 -19.54 -6.88
N ILE A 199 -12.38 -20.82 -6.48
CA ILE A 199 -13.29 -21.39 -5.49
C ILE A 199 -12.56 -21.56 -4.16
N GLN A 200 -13.18 -21.14 -3.06
CA GLN A 200 -12.66 -21.37 -1.71
C GLN A 200 -12.52 -22.87 -1.43
N PRO A 201 -11.45 -23.32 -0.74
CA PRO A 201 -10.43 -22.54 -0.03
C PRO A 201 -9.12 -22.35 -0.83
N SER A 202 -9.18 -22.23 -2.16
CA SER A 202 -7.99 -22.02 -3.01
C SER A 202 -7.14 -20.82 -2.53
N SER A 203 -5.81 -20.95 -2.56
CA SER A 203 -4.96 -19.79 -2.28
C SER A 203 -5.03 -18.74 -3.39
N LEU A 204 -5.31 -19.14 -4.63
CA LEU A 204 -5.39 -18.22 -5.76
C LEU A 204 -6.57 -17.25 -5.65
N GLU A 205 -7.76 -17.72 -5.23
CA GLU A 205 -8.91 -16.82 -5.03
C GLU A 205 -8.66 -15.80 -3.92
N ARG A 206 -7.95 -16.20 -2.86
CA ARG A 206 -7.50 -15.29 -1.82
C ARG A 206 -6.56 -14.22 -2.36
N ILE A 207 -5.54 -14.61 -3.11
CA ILE A 207 -4.59 -13.66 -3.73
C ILE A 207 -5.32 -12.67 -4.64
N VAL A 208 -6.26 -13.14 -5.47
CA VAL A 208 -7.08 -12.28 -6.33
C VAL A 208 -7.84 -11.25 -5.51
N ARG A 209 -8.58 -11.68 -4.48
CA ARG A 209 -9.36 -10.76 -3.64
C ARG A 209 -8.48 -9.77 -2.89
N ASP A 210 -7.37 -10.24 -2.33
CA ASP A 210 -6.44 -9.43 -1.54
C ASP A 210 -5.77 -8.36 -2.42
N LEU A 211 -5.23 -8.75 -3.58
CA LEU A 211 -4.64 -7.79 -4.53
C LEU A 211 -5.69 -6.80 -5.04
N THR A 212 -6.90 -7.25 -5.38
CA THR A 212 -7.97 -6.36 -5.88
C THR A 212 -8.30 -5.23 -4.90
N LEU A 213 -8.35 -5.53 -3.59
CA LEU A 213 -8.56 -4.49 -2.60
C LEU A 213 -7.32 -3.62 -2.41
N TYR A 214 -6.14 -4.25 -2.29
CA TYR A 214 -4.94 -3.56 -1.87
C TYR A 214 -4.40 -2.55 -2.91
N THR A 215 -4.65 -2.79 -4.21
CA THR A 215 -4.29 -1.82 -5.25
C THR A 215 -5.04 -0.49 -5.14
N ARG A 216 -6.16 -0.46 -4.42
CA ARG A 216 -6.96 0.76 -4.20
C ARG A 216 -6.46 1.62 -3.03
N HIS A 217 -5.28 1.34 -2.49
CA HIS A 217 -4.73 2.07 -1.35
C HIS A 217 -4.44 3.55 -1.68
N ASP A 218 -3.98 3.83 -2.90
CA ASP A 218 -3.67 5.17 -3.39
C ASP A 218 -4.39 5.44 -4.72
N ASN A 219 -4.47 6.71 -5.12
CA ASN A 219 -5.13 7.11 -6.37
C ASN A 219 -4.14 6.98 -7.55
N ASP A 220 -4.39 6.00 -8.42
CA ASP A 220 -3.58 5.73 -9.62
C ASP A 220 -3.52 6.92 -10.58
N ASP A 221 -4.63 7.65 -10.75
CA ASP A 221 -4.69 8.78 -11.67
C ASP A 221 -3.85 9.95 -11.16
N GLN A 222 -3.89 10.19 -9.84
CA GLN A 222 -3.05 11.20 -9.19
C GLN A 222 -1.57 10.84 -9.35
N LEU A 223 -1.22 9.57 -9.18
CA LEU A 223 0.14 9.08 -9.32
C LEU A 223 0.68 9.29 -10.74
N LEU A 224 -0.09 8.92 -11.76
CA LEU A 224 0.26 9.15 -13.15
C LEU A 224 0.35 10.65 -13.49
N ALA A 225 -0.56 11.47 -12.95
CA ALA A 225 -0.49 12.91 -13.11
C ALA A 225 0.78 13.49 -12.49
N THR A 226 1.18 13.04 -11.29
CA THR A 226 2.43 13.45 -10.64
C THR A 226 3.65 13.07 -11.49
N ILE A 227 3.68 11.85 -12.05
CA ILE A 227 4.76 11.41 -12.96
C ILE A 227 4.79 12.31 -14.21
N GLY A 228 3.63 12.59 -14.81
CA GLY A 228 3.52 13.47 -15.98
C GLY A 228 4.00 14.90 -15.70
N LYS A 229 3.53 15.52 -14.60
CA LYS A 229 3.99 16.84 -14.14
C LYS A 229 5.52 16.87 -13.98
N SER A 230 6.10 15.81 -13.42
CA SER A 230 7.55 15.67 -13.26
C SER A 230 8.30 15.73 -14.59
N VAL A 231 7.79 15.02 -15.62
CA VAL A 231 8.37 15.02 -16.98
C VAL A 231 8.32 16.41 -17.62
N PHE A 232 7.25 17.17 -17.40
CA PHE A 232 7.11 18.54 -17.92
C PHE A 232 7.83 19.60 -17.08
N GLY A 233 8.47 19.23 -15.96
CA GLY A 233 9.10 20.17 -15.04
C GLY A 233 8.11 21.06 -14.30
N GLU A 234 6.84 20.64 -14.22
CA GLU A 234 5.80 21.34 -13.46
C GLU A 234 5.98 21.09 -11.95
N GLN A 235 5.46 22.01 -11.13
CA GLN A 235 5.44 21.81 -9.68
C GLN A 235 4.56 20.61 -9.34
N HIS A 236 5.09 19.69 -8.54
CA HIS A 236 4.40 18.47 -8.13
C HIS A 236 4.86 18.02 -6.74
N ASP A 237 3.99 17.24 -6.08
CA ASP A 237 4.25 16.63 -4.78
C ASP A 237 4.35 15.10 -4.96
N CYS A 238 5.51 14.53 -4.61
CA CYS A 238 5.71 13.08 -4.69
C CYS A 238 5.09 12.33 -3.51
N SER A 239 4.65 13.03 -2.46
CA SER A 239 4.18 12.46 -1.19
C SER A 239 2.67 12.27 -1.10
N PHE A 240 1.91 12.57 -2.16
CA PHE A 240 0.44 12.44 -2.25
C PHE A 240 -0.36 13.29 -1.27
N PHE A 241 0.19 14.42 -0.82
CA PHE A 241 -0.51 15.32 0.07
C PHE A 241 -1.19 16.46 -0.66
N ASN A 242 -0.51 17.07 -1.63
CA ASN A 242 -1.04 18.16 -2.43
C ASN A 242 -1.43 17.64 -3.83
N PRO A 243 -2.73 17.61 -4.18
CA PRO A 243 -3.18 17.17 -5.51
C PRO A 243 -2.69 18.07 -6.66
#